data_AF-A0A349YQZ2-F1
#
_entry.id   AF-A0A349YQZ2-F1
#
_cell.length_a   1.000
_cell.length_b   1.000
_cell.length_c   1.000
_cell.angle_alpha   90.00
_cell.angle_beta   90.00
_cell.angle_gamma   90.00
#
_symmetry.space_group_name_H-M   'P 1'
#
loop_
_entity.id
_entity.type
_entity.pdbx_description
1 polymer ?
#
loop_
_entity_poly.entity_id
_entity_poly.type
_entity_poly.pdbx_seq_one_letter_code
_entity_poly.pdbx_strand_id
1 'polypeptide(L)'
;MSSIEEFQQVSPSTESYWRSIILFGRNVASYKFALAKSLLEIAPTQKNIITLEELAEPFSRFLCEHITAAPRQATSNSSQFLEACKSYNTGEITKEQLLNVTVKKGFNNVIDAFHVVNSYDIPISFYIKDYSKGSKKIILTDEIFGLLENQQFNSFMKETEARWNLVETAWENRISRNLLNIEYDDKTKEFFVDNNRRRKDVTSARDALNGYQKGKCFYCFDDVSLEKGAWNVCNVDHFYPHTLKTVTPNVNMDGVWNLVLACPKCNKGVDGKFAKVPAIKYLKRLSKRNEYLISSHHPLRETLMRQTGENLEERQAFLRKMDEHAINNLLFRWETEQVGEEVF
;
A
#
# COMPACT_ATOMS: atom_id res chain seq x y z
N MET A 1 -12.44 11.59 15.07
CA MET A 1 -11.58 11.55 13.88
C MET A 1 -11.49 10.10 13.43
N SER A 2 -11.79 9.81 12.17
CA SER A 2 -11.56 8.48 11.59
C SER A 2 -10.05 8.23 11.46
N SER A 3 -9.64 6.97 11.37
CA SER A 3 -8.24 6.58 11.11
C SER A 3 -7.69 7.20 9.82
N ILE A 4 -8.53 7.40 8.80
CA ILE A 4 -8.15 8.01 7.52
C ILE A 4 -7.93 9.51 7.68
N GLU A 5 -8.82 10.20 8.41
CA GLU A 5 -8.64 11.62 8.75
C GLU A 5 -7.37 11.81 9.58
N GLU A 6 -7.12 10.93 10.55
CA GLU A 6 -5.91 10.98 11.37
C GLU A 6 -4.65 10.78 10.52
N PHE A 7 -4.66 9.83 9.58
CA PHE A 7 -3.56 9.61 8.64
C PHE A 7 -3.24 10.88 7.84
N GLN A 8 -4.26 11.60 7.39
CA GLN A 8 -4.12 12.83 6.60
C GLN A 8 -3.74 14.05 7.44
N GLN A 9 -4.25 14.18 8.67
CA GLN A 9 -4.18 15.42 9.46
C GLN A 9 -3.05 15.47 10.49
N VAL A 10 -2.55 14.32 10.97
CA VAL A 10 -1.45 14.32 11.97
C VAL A 10 -0.14 14.85 11.40
N SER A 11 0.11 14.58 10.12
CA SER A 11 1.26 15.10 9.38
C SER A 11 0.83 15.26 7.92
N PRO A 12 0.12 16.35 7.59
CA PRO A 12 -0.33 16.62 6.24
C PRO A 12 0.88 16.94 5.36
N SER A 13 0.97 16.26 4.22
CA SER A 13 2.03 16.47 3.24
C SER A 13 1.57 15.93 1.90
N THR A 14 2.21 16.38 0.83
CA THR A 14 1.94 15.92 -0.54
C THR A 14 2.03 14.38 -0.65
N GLU A 15 3.02 13.77 0.00
CA GLU A 15 3.21 12.32 0.04
C GLU A 15 2.13 11.62 0.87
N SER A 16 1.71 12.23 1.98
CA SER A 16 0.63 11.71 2.81
C SER A 16 -0.68 11.68 2.04
N TYR A 17 -0.98 12.74 1.28
CA TYR A 17 -2.18 12.78 0.43
C TYR A 17 -2.10 11.80 -0.74
N TRP A 18 -0.95 11.69 -1.41
CA TRP A 18 -0.72 10.67 -2.44
C TRP A 18 -0.96 9.26 -1.90
N ARG A 19 -0.32 8.91 -0.79
CA ARG A 19 -0.53 7.62 -0.11
C ARG A 19 -1.98 7.42 0.29
N SER A 20 -2.68 8.47 0.71
CA SER A 20 -4.10 8.35 1.07
C SER A 20 -4.99 7.95 -0.11
N ILE A 21 -4.72 8.46 -1.32
CA ILE A 21 -5.42 8.05 -2.55
C ILE A 21 -5.19 6.56 -2.83
N ILE A 22 -3.94 6.12 -2.78
CA ILE A 22 -3.55 4.74 -3.10
C ILE A 22 -4.12 3.76 -2.06
N LEU A 23 -3.95 4.06 -0.78
CA LEU A 23 -4.31 3.18 0.33
C LEU A 23 -5.82 3.15 0.60
N PHE A 24 -6.47 4.33 0.64
CA PHE A 24 -7.84 4.48 1.15
C PHE A 24 -8.88 4.85 0.08
N GLY A 25 -8.45 5.26 -1.12
CA GLY A 25 -9.36 5.50 -2.24
C GLY A 25 -10.16 4.24 -2.60
N ARG A 26 -11.36 4.39 -3.16
CA ARG A 26 -12.25 3.25 -3.43
C ARG A 26 -11.65 2.29 -4.49
N ASN A 27 -11.72 0.99 -4.23
CA ASN A 27 -11.23 -0.07 -5.14
C ASN A 27 -12.40 -0.72 -5.92
N VAL A 28 -12.99 -0.01 -6.88
CA VAL A 28 -14.02 -0.60 -7.79
C VAL A 28 -13.38 -1.21 -9.05
N ALA A 29 -12.32 -0.56 -9.53
CA ALA A 29 -11.46 -1.01 -10.62
C ALA A 29 -10.02 -0.61 -10.30
N SER A 30 -9.04 -1.28 -10.91
CA SER A 30 -7.61 -0.99 -10.72
C SER A 30 -7.13 0.29 -11.42
N TYR A 31 -8.03 1.01 -12.11
CA TYR A 31 -7.71 2.20 -12.89
C TYR A 31 -6.94 3.27 -12.09
N LYS A 32 -7.21 3.44 -10.80
CA LYS A 32 -6.44 4.43 -10.01
C LYS A 32 -4.97 4.04 -9.85
N PHE A 33 -4.64 2.75 -9.78
CA PHE A 33 -3.26 2.30 -9.68
C PHE A 33 -2.54 2.49 -11.01
N ALA A 34 -3.22 2.16 -12.12
CA ALA A 34 -2.73 2.44 -13.46
C ALA A 34 -2.49 3.95 -13.65
N LEU A 35 -3.45 4.80 -13.28
CA LEU A 35 -3.33 6.25 -13.38
C LEU A 35 -2.19 6.78 -12.49
N ALA A 36 -2.08 6.30 -11.25
CA ALA A 36 -1.00 6.67 -10.36
C ALA A 36 0.38 6.33 -10.94
N LYS A 37 0.58 5.12 -11.46
CA LYS A 37 1.84 4.73 -12.11
C LYS A 37 2.10 5.55 -13.37
N SER A 38 1.08 5.84 -14.19
CA SER A 38 1.22 6.70 -15.37
C SER A 38 1.66 8.12 -14.99
N LEU A 39 1.06 8.68 -13.95
CA LEU A 39 1.41 10.00 -13.44
C LEU A 39 2.85 10.05 -12.91
N LEU A 40 3.27 9.04 -12.15
CA LEU A 40 4.64 8.91 -11.64
C LEU A 40 5.68 8.69 -12.76
N GLU A 41 5.29 8.02 -13.85
CA GLU A 41 6.15 7.84 -15.03
C GLU A 41 6.26 9.11 -15.88
N ILE A 42 5.18 9.89 -15.99
CA ILE A 42 5.14 11.11 -16.81
C ILE A 42 5.77 12.30 -16.08
N ALA A 43 5.57 12.45 -14.77
CA ALA A 43 6.03 13.62 -14.01
C ALA A 43 7.52 13.96 -14.21
N PRO A 44 8.47 12.99 -14.26
CA PRO A 44 9.88 13.27 -14.53
C PRO A 44 10.16 13.95 -15.88
N THR A 45 9.24 13.88 -16.84
CA THR A 45 9.36 14.58 -18.13
C THR A 45 9.19 16.10 -18.02
N GLN A 46 8.76 16.59 -16.85
CA GLN A 46 8.48 18.02 -16.59
C GLN A 46 7.44 18.62 -17.55
N LYS A 47 6.60 17.75 -18.16
CA LYS A 47 5.54 18.18 -19.06
C LYS A 47 4.28 18.49 -18.27
N ASN A 48 3.85 19.75 -18.29
CA ASN A 48 2.71 20.19 -17.48
C ASN A 48 1.35 19.86 -18.12
N ILE A 49 1.28 19.77 -19.45
CA ILE A 49 0.03 19.53 -20.18
C ILE A 49 0.10 18.15 -20.83
N ILE A 50 -0.77 17.24 -20.39
CA ILE A 50 -0.82 15.86 -20.87
C ILE A 50 -2.18 15.62 -21.54
N THR A 51 -2.18 15.27 -22.83
CA THR A 51 -3.44 14.91 -23.50
C THR A 51 -3.89 13.52 -23.10
N LEU A 52 -5.17 13.18 -23.32
CA LEU A 52 -5.62 11.81 -23.05
C LEU A 52 -4.92 10.77 -23.93
N GLU A 53 -4.49 11.13 -25.14
CA GLU A 53 -3.72 10.26 -26.03
C GLU A 53 -2.35 9.94 -25.44
N GLU A 54 -1.68 10.94 -24.86
CA GLU A 54 -0.39 10.74 -24.20
C GLU A 54 -0.52 9.94 -22.92
N LEU A 55 -1.58 10.18 -22.14
CA LEU A 55 -1.86 9.42 -20.93
C LEU A 55 -2.29 7.97 -21.23
N ALA A 56 -2.93 7.73 -22.38
CA ALA A 56 -3.47 6.43 -22.75
C ALA A 56 -2.41 5.34 -22.84
N GLU A 57 -1.20 5.67 -23.28
CA GLU A 57 -0.13 4.69 -23.44
C GLU A 57 0.29 4.08 -22.10
N PRO A 58 0.87 4.83 -21.14
CA PRO A 58 1.30 4.23 -19.88
C PRO A 58 0.12 3.64 -19.11
N PHE A 59 -1.06 4.27 -19.19
CA PHE A 59 -2.24 3.81 -18.47
C PHE A 59 -2.72 2.44 -18.96
N SER A 60 -2.87 2.26 -20.27
CA SER A 60 -3.31 0.98 -20.85
C SER A 60 -2.21 -0.09 -20.76
N ARG A 61 -0.94 0.30 -20.91
CA ARG A 61 0.20 -0.60 -20.80
C ARG A 61 0.27 -1.26 -19.41
N PHE A 62 0.23 -0.48 -18.33
CA PHE A 62 0.23 -1.05 -16.98
C PHE A 62 -0.97 -1.98 -16.74
N LEU A 63 -2.16 -1.64 -17.24
CA LEU A 63 -3.32 -2.53 -17.13
C LEU A 63 -3.12 -3.84 -17.90
N CYS A 64 -2.61 -3.77 -19.13
CA CYS A 64 -2.31 -4.94 -19.95
C CYS A 64 -1.28 -5.86 -19.28
N GLU A 65 -0.23 -5.30 -18.68
CA GLU A 65 0.77 -6.04 -17.91
C GLU A 65 0.10 -6.83 -16.77
N HIS A 66 -0.69 -6.16 -15.92
CA HIS A 66 -1.38 -6.83 -14.80
C HIS A 66 -2.43 -7.85 -15.26
N ILE A 67 -3.20 -7.56 -16.31
CA ILE A 67 -4.25 -8.47 -16.83
C ILE A 67 -3.69 -9.83 -17.24
N THR A 68 -2.42 -9.87 -17.67
CA THR A 68 -1.75 -11.13 -18.05
C THR A 68 -1.61 -12.07 -16.86
N ALA A 69 -1.31 -11.54 -15.68
CA ALA A 69 -1.16 -12.32 -14.44
C ALA A 69 -2.48 -12.45 -13.66
N ALA A 70 -3.32 -11.41 -13.70
CA ALA A 70 -4.55 -11.27 -12.96
C ALA A 70 -5.69 -10.71 -13.84
N PRO A 71 -6.44 -11.56 -14.57
CA PRO A 71 -7.41 -11.11 -15.56
C PRO A 71 -8.58 -10.29 -15.01
N ARG A 72 -8.87 -10.40 -13.70
CA ARG A 72 -9.96 -9.66 -13.05
C ARG A 72 -9.42 -8.37 -12.44
N GLN A 73 -9.75 -7.25 -13.08
CA GLN A 73 -9.25 -5.91 -12.72
C GLN A 73 -10.37 -4.95 -12.26
N ALA A 74 -11.57 -5.46 -12.04
CA ALA A 74 -12.69 -4.71 -11.48
C ALA A 74 -13.67 -5.62 -10.74
N THR A 75 -14.51 -5.02 -9.91
CA THR A 75 -15.63 -5.73 -9.28
C THR A 75 -16.80 -5.95 -10.25
N SER A 76 -16.92 -5.11 -11.28
CA SER A 76 -17.91 -5.26 -12.36
C SER A 76 -17.66 -6.54 -13.16
N ASN A 77 -18.73 -7.17 -13.65
CA ASN A 77 -18.66 -8.35 -14.51
C ASN A 77 -18.24 -8.01 -15.95
N SER A 78 -18.35 -6.75 -16.37
CA SER A 78 -17.99 -6.32 -17.72
C SER A 78 -17.39 -4.91 -17.73
N SER A 79 -16.43 -4.70 -18.64
CA SER A 79 -15.89 -3.39 -18.99
C SER A 79 -15.33 -3.47 -20.41
N GLN A 80 -15.88 -2.66 -21.33
CA GLN A 80 -15.40 -2.61 -22.72
C GLN A 80 -13.91 -2.28 -22.81
N PHE A 81 -13.40 -1.46 -21.90
CA PHE A 81 -12.00 -1.11 -21.87
C PHE A 81 -11.12 -2.28 -21.39
N LEU A 82 -11.50 -2.99 -20.32
CA LEU A 82 -10.74 -4.16 -19.87
C LEU A 82 -10.76 -5.30 -20.91
N GLU A 83 -11.88 -5.49 -21.62
CA GLU A 83 -11.92 -6.44 -22.73
C GLU A 83 -10.97 -6.04 -23.87
N ALA A 84 -10.89 -4.75 -24.21
CA ALA A 84 -9.91 -4.28 -25.20
C ALA A 84 -8.46 -4.54 -24.75
N CYS A 85 -8.14 -4.33 -23.47
CA CYS A 85 -6.82 -4.70 -22.93
C CYS A 85 -6.54 -6.21 -23.06
N LYS A 86 -7.54 -7.07 -22.80
CA LYS A 86 -7.40 -8.52 -22.98
C LYS A 86 -7.19 -8.91 -24.44
N SER A 87 -8.00 -8.36 -25.35
CA SER A 87 -7.87 -8.58 -26.80
C SER A 87 -6.52 -8.09 -27.32
N TYR A 88 -5.96 -7.01 -26.76
CA TYR A 88 -4.61 -6.57 -27.11
C TYR A 88 -3.57 -7.61 -26.67
N ASN A 89 -3.69 -8.12 -25.44
CA ASN A 89 -2.78 -9.14 -24.90
C ASN A 89 -2.82 -10.45 -25.71
N THR A 90 -3.96 -10.80 -26.33
CA THR A 90 -4.10 -11.97 -27.21
C THR A 90 -3.76 -11.68 -28.67
N GLY A 91 -3.41 -10.44 -29.03
CA GLY A 91 -3.05 -10.03 -30.38
C GLY A 91 -4.25 -9.83 -31.33
N GLU A 92 -5.47 -9.78 -30.81
CA GLU A 92 -6.70 -9.58 -31.59
C GLU A 92 -6.88 -8.13 -32.05
N ILE A 93 -6.32 -7.17 -31.32
CA ILE A 93 -6.34 -5.75 -31.69
C ILE A 93 -4.92 -5.15 -31.70
N THR A 94 -4.72 -4.13 -32.51
CA THR A 94 -3.45 -3.40 -32.59
C THR A 94 -3.26 -2.46 -31.40
N LYS A 95 -2.02 -2.00 -31.18
CA LYS A 95 -1.72 -0.97 -30.17
C LYS A 95 -2.53 0.31 -30.41
N GLU A 96 -2.66 0.74 -31.67
CA GLU A 96 -3.45 1.92 -32.04
C GLU A 96 -4.93 1.76 -31.66
N GLN A 97 -5.51 0.58 -31.90
CA GLN A 97 -6.89 0.27 -31.50
C GLN A 97 -7.05 0.30 -29.97
N LEU A 98 -6.09 -0.26 -29.22
CA LEU A 98 -6.09 -0.19 -27.75
C LEU A 98 -6.06 1.27 -27.26
N LEU A 99 -5.16 2.10 -27.79
CA LEU A 99 -5.05 3.51 -27.39
C LEU A 99 -6.34 4.27 -27.69
N ASN A 100 -6.93 4.05 -28.87
CA ASN A 100 -8.21 4.65 -29.26
C ASN A 100 -9.36 4.28 -28.30
N VAL A 101 -9.44 3.01 -27.87
CA VAL A 101 -10.44 2.59 -26.88
C VAL A 101 -10.14 3.19 -25.50
N THR A 102 -8.87 3.25 -25.13
CA THR A 102 -8.41 3.82 -23.85
C THR A 102 -8.83 5.28 -23.71
N VAL A 103 -8.56 6.11 -24.72
CA VAL A 103 -8.98 7.52 -24.74
C VAL A 103 -10.50 7.66 -24.62
N LYS A 104 -11.27 6.81 -25.32
CA LYS A 104 -12.73 6.87 -25.34
C LYS A 104 -13.40 6.35 -24.07
N LYS A 105 -12.79 5.41 -23.35
CA LYS A 105 -13.46 4.62 -22.30
C LYS A 105 -12.67 4.48 -21.01
N GLY A 106 -11.34 4.48 -21.06
CA GLY A 106 -10.46 4.23 -19.91
C GLY A 106 -10.53 5.33 -18.84
N PHE A 107 -10.77 6.57 -19.25
CA PHE A 107 -10.72 7.75 -18.36
C PHE A 107 -12.07 8.20 -17.81
N ASN A 108 -13.18 7.54 -18.18
CA ASN A 108 -14.55 8.01 -17.90
C ASN A 108 -14.83 8.37 -16.44
N ASN A 109 -14.22 7.64 -15.50
CA ASN A 109 -14.47 7.83 -14.07
C ASN A 109 -13.20 8.14 -13.28
N VAL A 110 -12.05 7.58 -13.69
CA VAL A 110 -10.84 7.62 -12.86
C VAL A 110 -10.27 9.03 -12.71
N ILE A 111 -10.34 9.86 -13.75
CA ILE A 111 -9.85 11.25 -13.71
C ILE A 111 -10.62 12.09 -12.69
N ASP A 112 -11.93 11.87 -12.61
CA ASP A 112 -12.79 12.61 -11.67
C ASP A 112 -12.69 12.04 -10.24
N ALA A 113 -12.51 10.73 -10.11
CA ALA A 113 -12.52 10.05 -8.81
C ALA A 113 -11.15 9.93 -8.14
N PHE A 114 -10.04 10.27 -8.81
CA PHE A 114 -8.69 10.00 -8.30
C PHE A 114 -8.41 10.71 -6.96
N HIS A 115 -8.85 11.96 -6.83
CA HIS A 115 -8.64 12.77 -5.63
C HIS A 115 -9.69 12.52 -4.53
N VAL A 116 -10.64 11.61 -4.76
CA VAL A 116 -11.72 11.32 -3.80
C VAL A 116 -11.32 10.19 -2.85
N VAL A 117 -11.20 10.51 -1.56
CA VAL A 117 -10.92 9.59 -0.46
C VAL A 117 -12.04 9.66 0.56
N ASN A 118 -12.62 8.51 0.92
CA ASN A 118 -13.75 8.42 1.86
C ASN A 118 -14.95 9.34 1.50
N SER A 119 -15.24 9.49 0.20
CA SER A 119 -16.32 10.34 -0.35
C SER A 119 -16.07 11.85 -0.29
N TYR A 120 -14.87 12.28 0.07
CA TYR A 120 -14.46 13.69 0.06
C TYR A 120 -13.23 13.87 -0.83
N ASP A 121 -13.12 15.02 -1.47
CA ASP A 121 -11.89 15.41 -2.15
C ASP A 121 -10.78 15.65 -1.13
N ILE A 122 -9.56 15.21 -1.45
CA ILE A 122 -8.39 15.61 -0.68
C ILE A 122 -8.10 17.12 -0.86
N PRO A 123 -7.40 17.78 0.08
CA PRO A 123 -7.23 19.24 0.06
C PRO A 123 -6.34 19.79 -1.06
N ILE A 124 -5.66 18.92 -1.81
CA ILE A 124 -4.76 19.27 -2.91
C ILE A 124 -5.14 18.50 -4.17
N SER A 125 -4.71 18.98 -5.33
CA SER A 125 -4.86 18.28 -6.60
C SER A 125 -3.49 17.99 -7.18
N PHE A 126 -3.29 16.80 -7.74
CA PHE A 126 -2.06 16.46 -8.49
C PHE A 126 -2.17 16.81 -9.97
N TYR A 127 -3.40 17.00 -10.44
CA TYR A 127 -3.71 17.51 -11.76
C TYR A 127 -5.10 18.14 -11.78
N ILE A 128 -5.33 19.01 -12.76
CA ILE A 128 -6.63 19.61 -13.07
C ILE A 128 -7.08 19.11 -14.45
N LYS A 129 -8.33 18.67 -14.56
CA LYS A 129 -8.91 18.31 -15.87
C LYS A 129 -9.25 19.57 -16.67
N ASP A 130 -8.84 19.62 -17.93
CA ASP A 130 -9.29 20.63 -18.89
C ASP A 130 -9.85 19.94 -20.13
N TYR A 131 -11.17 19.81 -20.18
CA TYR A 131 -11.91 19.25 -21.31
C TYR A 131 -12.60 20.36 -22.13
N SER A 132 -12.16 21.60 -21.97
CA SER A 132 -12.68 22.73 -22.73
C SER A 132 -12.23 22.66 -24.19
N LYS A 133 -13.00 23.28 -25.08
CA LYS A 133 -12.61 23.49 -26.49
C LYS A 133 -12.32 22.22 -27.32
N GLY A 134 -12.89 21.07 -26.92
CA GLY A 134 -12.81 19.83 -27.71
C GLY A 134 -11.49 19.05 -27.58
N SER A 135 -10.51 19.55 -26.84
CA SER A 135 -9.30 18.81 -26.48
C SER A 135 -9.41 18.33 -25.03
N LYS A 136 -9.32 17.03 -24.80
CA LYS A 136 -9.33 16.46 -23.45
C LYS A 136 -7.89 16.28 -22.98
N LYS A 137 -7.54 16.97 -21.88
CA LYS A 137 -6.20 16.93 -21.29
C LYS A 137 -6.29 17.08 -19.77
N ILE A 138 -5.19 16.74 -19.10
CA ILE A 138 -4.94 17.08 -17.71
C ILE A 138 -3.75 18.04 -17.63
N ILE A 139 -3.81 18.95 -16.67
CA ILE A 139 -2.76 19.91 -16.36
C ILE A 139 -2.17 19.46 -15.03
N LEU A 140 -0.94 18.96 -15.05
CA LEU A 140 -0.20 18.59 -13.85
C LEU A 140 0.09 19.85 -13.02
N THR A 141 -0.03 19.72 -11.70
CA THR A 141 0.17 20.81 -10.75
C THR A 141 1.52 20.71 -10.06
N ASP A 142 1.91 21.72 -9.28
CA ASP A 142 3.18 21.71 -8.55
C ASP A 142 3.24 20.57 -7.52
N GLU A 143 2.10 20.10 -7.01
CA GLU A 143 2.04 18.99 -6.06
C GLU A 143 2.57 17.68 -6.63
N ILE A 144 2.34 17.36 -7.91
CA ILE A 144 2.91 16.14 -8.48
C ILE A 144 4.42 16.27 -8.71
N PHE A 145 4.89 17.46 -9.04
CA PHE A 145 6.33 17.73 -9.19
C PHE A 145 7.04 17.73 -7.85
N GLY A 146 6.39 18.19 -6.78
CA GLY A 146 6.90 18.10 -5.42
C GLY A 146 7.13 16.66 -4.95
N LEU A 147 6.39 15.68 -5.49
CA LEU A 147 6.69 14.26 -5.22
C LEU A 147 8.06 13.83 -5.75
N LEU A 148 8.53 14.41 -6.86
CA LEU A 148 9.82 14.08 -7.48
C LEU A 148 11.01 14.46 -6.58
N GLU A 149 10.84 15.54 -5.80
CA GLU A 149 11.86 16.05 -4.88
C GLU A 149 11.92 15.25 -3.58
N ASN A 150 10.92 14.40 -3.33
CA ASN A 150 10.85 13.61 -2.11
C ASN A 150 11.80 12.40 -2.15
N GLN A 151 12.49 12.13 -1.04
CA GLN A 151 13.38 10.96 -0.90
C GLN A 151 12.67 9.61 -1.09
N GLN A 152 11.34 9.59 -0.89
CA GLN A 152 10.47 8.43 -1.07
C GLN A 152 9.90 8.32 -2.49
N PHE A 153 10.29 9.17 -3.45
CA PHE A 153 9.72 9.15 -4.80
C PHE A 153 9.74 7.74 -5.43
N ASN A 154 10.88 7.05 -5.35
CA ASN A 154 11.04 5.69 -5.86
C ASN A 154 10.16 4.67 -5.12
N SER A 155 9.82 4.93 -3.86
CA SER A 155 8.92 4.08 -3.06
C SER A 155 7.48 4.14 -3.57
N PHE A 156 7.01 5.26 -4.14
CA PHE A 156 5.60 5.39 -4.55
C PHE A 156 5.21 4.39 -5.63
N MET A 157 6.09 4.14 -6.62
CA MET A 157 5.84 3.12 -7.63
C MET A 157 5.68 1.73 -7.00
N LYS A 158 6.54 1.37 -6.04
CA LYS A 158 6.50 0.09 -5.33
C LYS A 158 5.30 -0.03 -4.40
N GLU A 159 4.96 1.03 -3.69
CA GLU A 159 3.78 1.11 -2.82
C GLU A 159 2.49 0.94 -3.64
N THR A 160 2.40 1.61 -4.79
CA THR A 160 1.26 1.49 -5.72
C THR A 160 1.16 0.08 -6.29
N GLU A 161 2.28 -0.50 -6.72
CA GLU A 161 2.36 -1.87 -7.24
C GLU A 161 1.92 -2.91 -6.19
N ALA A 162 2.49 -2.83 -4.99
CA ALA A 162 2.16 -3.73 -3.89
C ALA A 162 0.67 -3.64 -3.52
N ARG A 163 0.13 -2.41 -3.55
CA ARG A 163 -1.28 -2.18 -3.30
C ARG A 163 -2.17 -2.75 -4.41
N TRP A 164 -1.76 -2.65 -5.66
CA TRP A 164 -2.49 -3.22 -6.79
C TRP A 164 -2.52 -4.75 -6.70
N ASN A 165 -1.38 -5.41 -6.51
CA ASN A 165 -1.27 -6.88 -6.42
C ASN A 165 -2.13 -7.44 -5.29
N LEU A 166 -2.15 -6.73 -4.17
CA LEU A 166 -3.07 -6.98 -3.08
C LEU A 166 -4.53 -6.94 -3.62
N VAL A 167 -4.97 -5.83 -4.23
CA VAL A 167 -6.36 -5.60 -4.70
C VAL A 167 -6.85 -6.65 -5.67
N GLU A 168 -6.04 -7.00 -6.65
CA GLU A 168 -6.40 -8.03 -7.61
C GLU A 168 -6.46 -9.43 -6.99
N THR A 169 -5.55 -9.75 -6.05
CA THR A 169 -5.59 -11.02 -5.31
C THR A 169 -6.92 -11.16 -4.55
N ALA A 170 -7.46 -10.07 -4.03
CA ALA A 170 -8.78 -10.06 -3.38
C ALA A 170 -9.96 -10.30 -4.35
N TRP A 171 -9.78 -10.02 -5.64
CA TRP A 171 -10.81 -10.19 -6.67
C TRP A 171 -10.75 -11.54 -7.36
N GLU A 172 -9.55 -12.05 -7.63
CA GLU A 172 -9.32 -13.34 -8.30
C GLU A 172 -9.86 -14.52 -7.51
N ASN A 173 -9.65 -14.50 -6.20
CA ASN A 173 -10.14 -15.53 -5.32
C ASN A 173 -11.66 -15.39 -5.28
N ARG A 174 -12.37 -16.20 -6.07
CA ARG A 174 -13.85 -16.39 -6.02
C ARG A 174 -14.35 -16.90 -4.65
N ILE A 175 -13.42 -17.11 -3.72
CA ILE A 175 -13.63 -17.37 -2.32
C ILE A 175 -14.15 -16.06 -1.68
N SER A 176 -15.08 -16.15 -0.71
CA SER A 176 -15.49 -14.98 0.08
C SER A 176 -14.24 -14.22 0.57
N ARG A 177 -14.23 -12.89 0.43
CA ARG A 177 -13.11 -12.03 0.90
C ARG A 177 -12.70 -12.36 2.34
N ASN A 178 -13.65 -12.81 3.14
CA ASN A 178 -13.50 -13.17 4.56
C ASN A 178 -12.65 -14.44 4.79
N LEU A 179 -12.42 -15.25 3.76
CA LEU A 179 -11.63 -16.49 3.82
C LEU A 179 -10.23 -16.33 3.22
N LEU A 180 -9.92 -15.20 2.58
CA LEU A 180 -8.57 -14.94 2.11
C LEU A 180 -7.67 -14.65 3.31
N ASN A 181 -6.58 -15.41 3.46
CA ASN A 181 -5.57 -15.20 4.48
C ASN A 181 -4.26 -14.79 3.83
N ILE A 182 -3.86 -13.54 4.02
CA ILE A 182 -2.50 -13.11 3.69
C ILE A 182 -1.56 -13.65 4.76
N GLU A 183 -0.58 -14.41 4.31
CA GLU A 183 0.50 -14.98 5.09
C GLU A 183 1.82 -14.30 4.73
N TYR A 184 2.82 -14.48 5.58
CA TYR A 184 4.14 -13.87 5.43
C TYR A 184 5.21 -14.95 5.46
N ASP A 185 6.11 -14.92 4.48
CA ASP A 185 7.29 -15.78 4.45
C ASP A 185 8.50 -15.00 4.96
N ASP A 186 9.02 -15.41 6.12
CA ASP A 186 10.17 -14.75 6.71
C ASP A 186 11.48 -14.92 5.91
N LYS A 187 11.59 -15.94 5.05
CA LYS A 187 12.78 -16.15 4.22
C LYS A 187 12.80 -15.20 3.04
N THR A 188 11.69 -15.13 2.31
CA THR A 188 11.60 -14.28 1.11
C THR A 188 11.19 -12.84 1.43
N LYS A 189 10.65 -12.59 2.63
CA LYS A 189 10.07 -11.31 3.07
C LYS A 189 8.86 -10.89 2.20
N GLU A 190 8.16 -11.87 1.66
CA GLU A 190 7.00 -11.70 0.79
C GLU A 190 5.69 -12.02 1.53
N PHE A 191 4.65 -11.29 1.18
CA PHE A 191 3.28 -11.71 1.45
C PHE A 191 2.80 -12.67 0.38
N PHE A 192 2.10 -13.72 0.80
CA PHE A 192 1.56 -14.74 -0.08
C PHE A 192 0.17 -15.16 0.36
N VAL A 193 -0.54 -15.86 -0.53
CA VAL A 193 -1.78 -16.58 -0.21
C VAL A 193 -1.57 -18.06 -0.50
N ASP A 194 -2.10 -18.92 0.36
CA ASP A 194 -2.24 -20.35 0.06
C ASP A 194 -3.69 -20.63 -0.39
N ASN A 195 -3.83 -21.02 -1.65
CA ASN A 195 -5.12 -21.45 -2.21
C ASN A 195 -5.05 -22.93 -2.57
N ASN A 196 -5.71 -23.78 -1.77
CA ASN A 196 -5.76 -25.23 -1.98
C ASN A 196 -4.38 -25.89 -2.13
N ARG A 197 -3.42 -25.56 -1.24
CA ARG A 197 -2.04 -26.06 -1.24
C ARG A 197 -1.19 -25.55 -2.40
N ARG A 198 -1.57 -24.40 -2.98
CA ARG A 198 -0.77 -23.68 -3.97
C ARG A 198 -0.49 -22.30 -3.42
N ARG A 199 0.77 -22.11 -3.02
CA ARG A 199 1.31 -20.80 -2.69
C ARG A 199 1.33 -19.92 -3.93
N LYS A 200 0.77 -18.72 -3.80
CA LYS A 200 0.93 -17.61 -4.76
C LYS A 200 1.51 -16.44 -3.99
N ASP A 201 2.74 -16.05 -4.32
CA ASP A 201 3.31 -14.80 -3.82
C ASP A 201 2.50 -13.62 -4.35
N VAL A 202 2.27 -12.63 -3.49
CA VAL A 202 1.42 -11.47 -3.79
C VAL A 202 2.30 -10.24 -3.96
N THR A 203 3.07 -9.89 -2.93
CA THR A 203 3.94 -8.70 -2.96
C THR A 203 4.91 -8.67 -1.78
N SER A 204 5.96 -7.85 -1.87
CA SER A 204 6.92 -7.68 -0.80
C SER A 204 6.27 -7.05 0.43
N ALA A 205 6.57 -7.58 1.61
CA ALA A 205 6.05 -7.02 2.86
C ALA A 205 6.55 -5.58 3.08
N ARG A 206 7.77 -5.25 2.61
CA ARG A 206 8.31 -3.89 2.69
C ARG A 206 7.47 -2.91 1.87
N ASP A 207 7.23 -3.25 0.60
CA ASP A 207 6.48 -2.39 -0.33
C ASP A 207 5.03 -2.21 0.13
N ALA A 208 4.40 -3.28 0.66
CA ALA A 208 3.03 -3.24 1.17
C ALA A 208 2.87 -2.45 2.49
N LEU A 209 3.88 -2.42 3.35
CA LEU A 209 3.81 -1.76 4.65
C LEU A 209 4.30 -0.29 4.61
N ASN A 210 5.15 0.09 3.66
CA ASN A 210 5.84 1.39 3.67
C ASN A 210 4.89 2.59 3.67
N GLY A 211 3.83 2.53 2.86
CA GLY A 211 2.83 3.60 2.80
C GLY A 211 2.13 3.87 4.13
N TYR A 212 1.86 2.82 4.91
CA TYR A 212 1.22 2.92 6.23
C TYR A 212 2.14 3.47 7.32
N GLN A 213 3.46 3.43 7.08
CA GLN A 213 4.49 4.04 7.93
C GLN A 213 5.11 5.29 7.27
N LYS A 214 4.49 5.81 6.22
CA LYS A 214 4.93 7.02 5.53
C LYS A 214 6.42 7.07 5.16
N GLY A 215 7.05 5.92 4.86
CA GLY A 215 8.47 5.87 4.50
C GLY A 215 9.44 6.06 5.66
N LYS A 216 8.97 5.98 6.91
CA LYS A 216 9.79 6.12 8.11
C LYS A 216 9.95 4.81 8.87
N CYS A 217 11.06 4.72 9.61
CA CYS A 217 11.29 3.69 10.60
C CYS A 217 10.20 3.73 11.67
N PHE A 218 9.61 2.57 11.96
CA PHE A 218 8.54 2.43 12.95
C PHE A 218 8.94 2.92 14.35
N TYR A 219 10.21 2.79 14.73
CA TYR A 219 10.68 3.08 16.09
C TYR A 219 11.18 4.51 16.26
N CYS A 220 12.13 4.95 15.42
CA CYS A 220 12.80 6.25 15.57
C CYS A 220 12.34 7.32 14.58
N PHE A 221 11.41 7.01 13.67
CA PHE A 221 10.94 7.89 12.58
C PHE A 221 12.01 8.36 11.59
N ASP A 222 13.22 7.83 11.64
CA ASP A 222 14.24 8.10 10.61
C ASP A 222 13.77 7.60 9.23
N ASP A 223 14.24 8.24 8.17
CA ASP A 223 13.89 7.87 6.80
C ASP A 223 14.41 6.47 6.47
N VAL A 224 13.56 5.67 5.82
CA VAL A 224 13.95 4.34 5.34
C VAL A 224 13.73 4.22 3.84
N SER A 225 14.55 3.39 3.20
CA SER A 225 14.48 3.16 1.77
C SER A 225 13.99 1.75 1.44
N LEU A 226 13.22 1.63 0.35
CA LEU A 226 12.87 0.35 -0.28
C LEU A 226 13.94 -0.12 -1.28
N GLU A 227 14.87 0.77 -1.66
CA GLU A 227 15.88 0.50 -2.69
C GLU A 227 16.99 -0.42 -2.21
N LYS A 228 17.14 -1.58 -2.87
CA LYS A 228 18.22 -2.53 -2.55
C LYS A 228 19.57 -1.82 -2.66
N GLY A 229 20.40 -1.96 -1.63
CA GLY A 229 21.74 -1.37 -1.59
C GLY A 229 21.80 0.05 -1.00
N ALA A 230 20.67 0.71 -0.72
CA ALA A 230 20.70 1.95 0.04
C ALA A 230 21.22 1.71 1.47
N TRP A 231 21.88 2.71 2.07
CA TRP A 231 22.46 2.58 3.40
C TRP A 231 21.38 2.44 4.51
N ASN A 232 20.19 3.01 4.27
CA ASN A 232 19.04 3.02 5.18
C ASN A 232 17.91 2.07 4.72
N VAL A 233 18.24 0.96 4.05
CA VAL A 233 17.22 -0.03 3.63
C VAL A 233 16.41 -0.53 4.82
N CYS A 234 15.09 -0.41 4.74
CA CYS A 234 14.21 -0.92 5.78
C CYS A 234 14.29 -2.45 5.88
N ASN A 235 14.12 -2.95 7.09
CA ASN A 235 13.95 -4.38 7.37
C ASN A 235 12.53 -4.61 7.89
N VAL A 236 11.96 -5.77 7.56
CA VAL A 236 10.73 -6.24 8.21
C VAL A 236 11.13 -6.79 9.57
N ASP A 237 10.65 -6.17 10.63
CA ASP A 237 10.85 -6.57 12.02
C ASP A 237 9.53 -7.08 12.61
N HIS A 238 9.62 -8.11 13.43
CA HIS A 238 8.50 -8.61 14.22
C HIS A 238 8.41 -7.84 15.52
N PHE A 239 7.48 -6.90 15.67
CA PHE A 239 7.30 -6.06 16.86
C PHE A 239 7.47 -6.86 18.16
N TYR A 240 6.74 -7.96 18.30
CA TYR A 240 7.05 -9.00 19.27
C TYR A 240 7.94 -10.07 18.63
N PRO A 241 9.11 -10.37 19.20
CA PRO A 241 10.09 -11.27 18.61
C PRO A 241 9.53 -12.66 18.25
N HIS A 242 9.99 -13.20 17.14
CA HIS A 242 9.61 -14.53 16.64
C HIS A 242 9.90 -15.67 17.63
N THR A 243 10.89 -15.49 18.50
CA THR A 243 11.21 -16.45 19.57
C THR A 243 10.03 -16.76 20.50
N LEU A 244 9.04 -15.87 20.60
CA LEU A 244 7.82 -16.09 21.37
C LEU A 244 6.91 -17.19 20.79
N LYS A 245 7.10 -17.62 19.53
CA LYS A 245 6.29 -18.68 18.91
C LYS A 245 6.24 -19.96 19.74
N THR A 246 7.31 -20.30 20.44
CA THR A 246 7.39 -21.51 21.28
C THR A 246 6.48 -21.44 22.51
N VAL A 247 6.14 -20.23 22.96
CA VAL A 247 5.31 -19.96 24.14
C VAL A 247 3.94 -19.38 23.79
N THR A 248 3.69 -19.05 22.51
CA THR A 248 2.39 -18.61 21.98
C THR A 248 1.92 -19.46 20.78
N PRO A 249 1.70 -20.78 20.94
CA PRO A 249 1.44 -21.69 19.82
C PRO A 249 0.13 -21.40 19.06
N ASN A 250 -0.83 -20.73 19.71
CA ASN A 250 -2.13 -20.41 19.13
C ASN A 250 -2.18 -19.02 18.46
N VAL A 251 -1.04 -18.31 18.40
CA VAL A 251 -0.96 -16.96 17.82
C VAL A 251 -0.01 -16.99 16.63
N ASN A 252 -0.49 -16.51 15.49
CA ASN A 252 0.38 -16.31 14.33
C ASN A 252 1.30 -15.09 14.57
N MET A 253 2.51 -15.34 15.05
CA MET A 253 3.53 -14.31 15.26
C MET A 253 4.05 -13.71 13.95
N ASP A 254 3.90 -14.41 12.83
CA ASP A 254 4.19 -13.90 11.47
C ASP A 254 2.98 -13.12 10.89
N GLY A 255 1.95 -12.87 11.70
CA GLY A 255 0.80 -12.08 11.28
C GLY A 255 1.19 -10.62 11.00
N VAL A 256 0.55 -10.03 9.99
CA VAL A 256 0.77 -8.62 9.57
C VAL A 256 0.63 -7.63 10.74
N TRP A 257 -0.22 -7.96 11.73
CA TRP A 257 -0.41 -7.17 12.95
C TRP A 257 0.89 -6.96 13.73
N ASN A 258 1.84 -7.88 13.61
CA ASN A 258 3.12 -7.93 14.31
C ASN A 258 4.31 -7.48 13.44
N LEU A 259 4.11 -7.22 12.14
CA LEU A 259 5.21 -6.85 11.23
C LEU A 259 5.29 -5.33 11.06
N VAL A 260 6.48 -4.77 11.22
CA VAL A 260 6.77 -3.33 11.05
C VAL A 260 8.04 -3.11 10.24
N LEU A 261 8.18 -1.94 9.62
CA LEU A 261 9.43 -1.57 8.92
C LEU A 261 10.35 -0.79 9.84
N ALA A 262 11.57 -1.26 10.03
CA ALA A 262 12.56 -0.63 10.89
C ALA A 262 13.86 -0.34 10.12
N CYS A 263 14.51 0.79 10.44
CA CYS A 263 15.83 1.11 9.90
C CYS A 263 16.88 0.10 10.39
N PRO A 264 18.03 -0.03 9.70
CA PRO A 264 19.10 -0.94 10.10
C PRO A 264 19.55 -0.75 11.55
N LYS A 265 19.67 0.50 12.02
CA LYS A 265 20.10 0.82 13.40
C LYS A 265 19.13 0.25 14.44
N CYS A 266 17.83 0.46 14.27
CA CYS A 266 16.82 -0.02 15.22
C CYS A 266 16.66 -1.55 15.18
N ASN A 267 16.73 -2.16 13.99
CA ASN A 267 16.47 -3.59 13.86
C ASN A 267 17.68 -4.45 14.28
N LYS A 268 18.87 -4.10 13.77
CA LYS A 268 20.08 -4.94 13.85
C LYS A 268 21.35 -4.18 14.26
N GLY A 269 21.24 -2.90 14.66
CA GLY A 269 22.37 -2.12 15.14
C GLY A 269 22.87 -2.59 16.50
N VAL A 270 23.98 -2.00 16.98
CA VAL A 270 24.62 -2.36 18.26
C VAL A 270 23.62 -2.31 19.42
N ASP A 271 22.78 -1.28 19.46
CA ASP A 271 21.69 -1.12 20.44
C ASP A 271 20.32 -1.39 19.82
N GLY A 272 20.26 -2.29 18.83
CA GLY A 272 19.03 -2.69 18.18
C GLY A 272 18.08 -3.44 19.12
N LYS A 273 16.85 -3.62 18.64
CA LYS A 273 15.78 -4.29 19.38
C LYS A 273 16.06 -5.79 19.58
N PHE A 274 16.49 -6.49 18.53
CA PHE A 274 16.67 -7.95 18.52
C PHE A 274 15.46 -8.68 19.15
N ALA A 275 15.70 -9.54 20.15
CA ALA A 275 14.68 -10.31 20.85
C ALA A 275 14.12 -9.60 22.11
N LYS A 276 14.25 -8.27 22.22
CA LYS A 276 13.68 -7.50 23.33
C LYS A 276 12.26 -7.05 23.02
N VAL A 277 11.47 -6.81 24.07
CA VAL A 277 10.08 -6.35 23.92
C VAL A 277 10.07 -4.83 23.76
N PRO A 278 9.43 -4.24 22.74
CA PRO A 278 9.36 -2.79 22.62
C PRO A 278 8.69 -2.13 23.83
N ALA A 279 9.11 -0.89 24.14
CA ALA A 279 8.44 -0.05 25.13
C ALA A 279 6.97 0.24 24.76
N ILE A 280 6.14 0.48 25.78
CA ILE A 280 4.68 0.64 25.66
C ILE A 280 4.29 1.76 24.68
N LYS A 281 5.09 2.82 24.55
CA LYS A 281 4.85 3.90 23.58
C LYS A 281 4.74 3.38 22.14
N TYR A 282 5.51 2.35 21.79
CA TYR A 282 5.47 1.75 20.46
C TYR A 282 4.25 0.83 20.27
N LEU A 283 3.67 0.29 21.34
CA LEU A 283 2.44 -0.51 21.28
C LEU A 283 1.24 0.35 20.84
N LYS A 284 1.15 1.59 21.34
CA LYS A 284 0.14 2.56 20.91
C LYS A 284 0.28 2.84 19.40
N ARG A 285 1.51 3.06 18.94
CA ARG A 285 1.83 3.23 17.51
C ARG A 285 1.49 2.00 16.68
N LEU A 286 1.74 0.79 17.21
CA LEU A 286 1.41 -0.46 16.54
C LEU A 286 -0.09 -0.59 16.34
N SER A 287 -0.87 -0.33 17.39
CA SER A 287 -2.32 -0.30 17.33
C SER A 287 -2.79 0.67 16.26
N LYS A 288 -2.29 1.91 16.25
CA LYS A 288 -2.67 2.93 15.27
C LYS A 288 -2.34 2.53 13.83
N ARG A 289 -1.13 2.04 13.58
CA ARG A 289 -0.71 1.52 12.26
C ARG A 289 -1.59 0.36 11.81
N ASN A 290 -1.98 -0.55 12.71
CA ASN A 290 -2.90 -1.64 12.39
C ASN A 290 -4.29 -1.13 12.01
N GLU A 291 -4.81 -0.09 12.67
CA GLU A 291 -6.07 0.54 12.30
C GLU A 291 -6.03 1.19 10.91
N TYR A 292 -4.89 1.75 10.48
CA TYR A 292 -4.71 2.22 9.11
C TYR A 292 -4.82 1.06 8.11
N LEU A 293 -4.16 -0.06 8.36
CA LEU A 293 -4.26 -1.25 7.49
C LEU A 293 -5.70 -1.75 7.37
N ILE A 294 -6.42 -1.82 8.49
CA ILE A 294 -7.82 -2.24 8.56
C ILE A 294 -8.72 -1.29 7.77
N SER A 295 -8.46 0.01 7.86
CA SER A 295 -9.29 1.04 7.21
C SER A 295 -9.06 1.12 5.68
N SER A 296 -8.09 0.38 5.14
CA SER A 296 -7.81 0.31 3.70
C SER A 296 -8.77 -0.60 2.91
N HIS A 297 -9.73 -1.30 3.53
CA HIS A 297 -10.75 -2.11 2.83
C HIS A 297 -10.19 -3.15 1.84
N HIS A 298 -9.30 -4.01 2.33
CA HIS A 298 -8.52 -4.95 1.52
C HIS A 298 -8.17 -6.20 2.34
N PRO A 299 -7.86 -7.41 1.81
CA PRO A 299 -7.60 -8.62 2.61
C PRO A 299 -6.62 -8.51 3.78
N LEU A 300 -5.71 -7.52 3.82
CA LEU A 300 -4.97 -7.25 5.06
C LEU A 300 -5.90 -6.89 6.23
N ARG A 301 -6.96 -6.12 5.99
CA ARG A 301 -8.06 -5.85 6.92
C ARG A 301 -8.67 -7.13 7.45
N GLU A 302 -9.13 -8.00 6.55
CA GLU A 302 -9.83 -9.23 6.93
C GLU A 302 -8.89 -10.18 7.69
N THR A 303 -7.63 -10.29 7.27
CA THR A 303 -6.58 -11.01 8.01
C THR A 303 -6.37 -10.43 9.41
N LEU A 304 -6.25 -9.11 9.53
CA LEU A 304 -6.02 -8.44 10.81
C LEU A 304 -7.21 -8.60 11.76
N MET A 305 -8.44 -8.41 11.27
CA MET A 305 -9.66 -8.57 12.06
C MET A 305 -9.79 -10.00 12.56
N ARG A 306 -9.57 -11.00 11.70
CA ARG A 306 -9.58 -12.42 12.11
C ARG A 306 -8.49 -12.75 13.12
N GLN A 307 -7.31 -12.15 13.02
CA GLN A 307 -6.17 -12.44 13.90
C GLN A 307 -6.25 -11.71 15.26
N THR A 308 -6.87 -10.52 15.30
CA THR A 308 -6.76 -9.61 16.44
C THR A 308 -8.09 -9.20 17.06
N GLY A 309 -9.21 -9.32 16.34
CA GLY A 309 -10.54 -8.92 16.80
C GLY A 309 -11.35 -8.13 15.75
N GLU A 310 -12.67 -8.30 15.78
CA GLU A 310 -13.61 -7.68 14.83
C GLU A 310 -13.75 -6.17 15.08
N ASN A 311 -13.77 -5.76 16.36
CA ASN A 311 -13.88 -4.37 16.76
C ASN A 311 -12.59 -3.85 17.42
N LEU A 312 -12.49 -2.52 17.53
CA LEU A 312 -11.30 -1.84 18.06
C LEU A 312 -10.94 -2.29 19.47
N GLU A 313 -11.95 -2.51 20.32
CA GLU A 313 -11.75 -2.91 21.72
C GLU A 313 -11.10 -4.29 21.82
N GLU A 314 -11.59 -5.26 21.05
CA GLU A 314 -11.02 -6.60 20.95
C GLU A 314 -9.56 -6.56 20.47
N ARG A 315 -9.27 -5.75 19.43
CA ARG A 315 -7.91 -5.61 18.90
C ARG A 315 -6.93 -5.00 19.90
N GLN A 316 -7.36 -3.98 20.62
CA GLN A 316 -6.56 -3.40 21.68
C GLN A 316 -6.37 -4.36 22.85
N ALA A 317 -7.41 -5.12 23.23
CA ALA A 317 -7.31 -6.14 24.26
C ALA A 317 -6.36 -7.28 23.87
N PHE A 318 -6.39 -7.71 22.60
CA PHE A 318 -5.44 -8.67 22.04
C PHE A 318 -4.01 -8.16 22.17
N LEU A 319 -3.73 -6.92 21.71
CA LEU A 319 -2.40 -6.33 21.80
C LEU A 319 -1.90 -6.19 23.24
N ARG A 320 -2.76 -5.80 24.19
CA ARG A 320 -2.41 -5.75 25.63
C ARG A 320 -2.04 -7.14 26.17
N LYS A 321 -2.83 -8.17 25.86
CA LYS A 321 -2.53 -9.55 26.27
C LYS A 321 -1.21 -10.04 25.68
N MET A 322 -0.93 -9.74 24.42
CA MET A 322 0.33 -10.08 23.78
C MET A 322 1.51 -9.36 24.43
N ASP A 323 1.34 -8.10 24.82
CA ASP A 323 2.37 -7.33 25.51
C ASP A 323 2.73 -7.91 26.88
N GLU A 324 1.71 -8.20 27.69
CA GLU A 324 1.85 -8.85 29.00
C GLU A 324 2.56 -10.20 28.86
N HIS A 325 2.11 -11.02 27.90
CA HIS A 325 2.74 -12.31 27.64
C HIS A 325 4.20 -12.16 27.19
N ALA A 326 4.51 -11.23 26.30
CA ALA A 326 5.86 -11.01 25.79
C ALA A 326 6.82 -10.59 26.91
N ILE A 327 6.44 -9.62 27.75
CA ILE A 327 7.33 -9.13 28.82
C ILE A 327 7.53 -10.15 29.93
N ASN A 328 6.52 -10.96 30.24
CA ASN A 328 6.64 -12.03 31.22
C ASN A 328 7.61 -13.13 30.78
N ASN A 329 7.82 -13.31 29.47
CA ASN A 329 8.74 -14.32 28.93
C ASN A 329 10.14 -13.77 28.58
N LEU A 330 10.26 -12.51 28.16
CA LEU A 330 11.52 -11.92 27.66
C LEU A 330 12.14 -10.87 28.59
N LEU A 331 11.43 -10.48 29.66
CA LEU A 331 11.86 -9.67 30.83
C LEU A 331 12.38 -8.24 30.58
N PHE A 332 12.87 -7.91 29.38
CA PHE A 332 13.49 -6.62 29.09
C PHE A 332 12.70 -5.82 28.06
N ARG A 333 12.50 -4.53 28.37
CA ARG A 333 11.99 -3.54 27.43
C ARG A 333 13.13 -2.93 26.62
N TRP A 334 12.83 -2.59 25.37
CA TRP A 334 13.73 -1.88 24.49
C TRP A 334 13.09 -0.60 23.98
N GLU A 335 13.90 0.45 23.90
CA GLU A 335 13.55 1.68 23.23
C GLU A 335 14.78 2.33 22.61
N THR A 336 14.51 3.32 21.77
CA THR A 336 15.51 4.12 21.10
C THR A 336 15.09 5.58 21.09
N GLU A 337 16.08 6.45 20.92
CA GLU A 337 15.85 7.87 20.71
C GLU A 337 15.11 8.11 19.40
N GLN A 338 14.23 9.11 19.44
CA GLN A 338 13.58 9.59 18.23
C GLN A 338 14.59 10.38 17.39
N VAL A 339 14.61 10.12 16.09
CA VAL A 339 15.50 10.76 15.12
C VAL A 339 14.71 11.66 14.18
N GLY A 340 13.60 11.14 13.63
CA GLY A 340 12.71 11.90 12.74
C GLY A 340 11.47 12.45 13.45
N GLU A 341 10.70 13.23 12.72
CA GLU A 341 9.41 13.75 13.19
C GLU A 341 8.36 12.63 13.31
N GLU A 342 7.49 12.74 14.32
CA GLU A 342 6.39 11.79 14.50
C GLU A 342 5.30 12.03 13.46
N VAL A 343 5.09 11.05 12.58
CA VAL A 343 4.22 11.19 11.41
C VAL A 343 3.05 10.20 11.35
N PHE A 344 3.03 9.19 12.22
CA PHE A 344 1.93 8.23 12.39
C PHE A 344 1.86 7.67 13.80
#